data_AF-A0A819NAY7-F1
#
_entry.id   AF-A0A819NAY7-F1
#
_cell.length_a   1.000
_cell.length_b   1.000
_cell.length_c   1.000
_cell.angle_alpha   90.00
_cell.angle_beta   90.00
_cell.angle_gamma   90.00
#
_symmetry.space_group_name_H-M   'P 1'
#
loop_
_entity.id
_entity.type
_entity.pdbx_description
1 polymer ?
#
loop_
_entity_poly.entity_id
_entity_poly.type
_entity_poly.pdbx_seq_one_letter_code
_entity_poly.pdbx_strand_id
1 'polypeptide(L)'
;MSDHRWKNQQYNFDNLGRALLTLFVLALKDGWIPRMYNDIDAVSVEMQPIKNYNEATLIYFISFILIVRFFLLNMFAGIIIKSFHDCHAQQELEEEARNKVKRAKKIERQQRLIRELPYYTRFPLWRKCLHDVYVSKYFDLIITAIIILNVVTMSLEYYSMPSDLYKFLEYCNYAFTVVFLLEFIWKIVTLGPSRYFKDKWNQLDLFIVLLSIAGIVIDKMLSRHILPINAILILFKLLKIATGVRALLDTVVHSLPQIGNLDTLRQDDPSCADKNHFITIISPIYFIVFILVAQFVLINIVVAVLMKKLADSNKMIADDAEMDEEIERQLESDVLVHLFWN
;
A
#
# COMPACT_ATOMS: atom_id res chain seq x y z
N MET A 1 -46.68 27.75 -28.88
CA MET A 1 -45.61 28.71 -29.20
C MET A 1 -44.31 28.14 -28.68
N SER A 2 -43.35 27.86 -29.56
CA SER A 2 -42.01 27.44 -29.18
C SER A 2 -41.29 28.61 -28.48
N ASP A 3 -40.79 28.37 -27.27
CA ASP A 3 -40.06 29.34 -26.45
C ASP A 3 -38.63 29.53 -27.00
N HIS A 4 -38.48 30.44 -27.95
CA HIS A 4 -37.18 30.80 -28.53
C HIS A 4 -36.53 31.91 -27.70
N ARG A 5 -35.31 31.64 -27.18
CA ARG A 5 -34.54 32.63 -26.40
C ARG A 5 -33.14 32.79 -27.00
N TRP A 6 -32.71 34.04 -27.13
CA TRP A 6 -31.32 34.38 -27.43
C TRP A 6 -30.49 34.15 -26.17
N LYS A 7 -29.47 33.29 -26.26
CA LYS A 7 -28.56 32.98 -25.16
C LYS A 7 -27.13 33.23 -25.62
N ASN A 8 -26.38 33.99 -24.82
CA ASN A 8 -24.94 34.16 -25.03
C ASN A 8 -24.21 32.89 -24.54
N GLN A 9 -23.10 32.57 -25.19
CA GLN A 9 -22.20 31.50 -24.75
C GLN A 9 -21.50 31.90 -23.47
N GLN A 10 -21.33 30.94 -22.55
CA GLN A 10 -20.67 31.17 -21.27
C GLN A 10 -19.17 31.49 -21.42
N TYR A 11 -18.53 30.88 -22.43
CA TYR A 11 -17.15 31.10 -22.80
C TYR A 11 -17.11 31.79 -24.16
N ASN A 12 -16.66 33.04 -24.18
CA ASN A 12 -16.69 33.90 -25.35
C ASN A 12 -15.46 34.82 -25.37
N PHE A 13 -15.31 35.56 -26.46
CA PHE A 13 -14.22 36.50 -26.70
C PHE A 13 -14.64 37.97 -26.56
N ASP A 14 -15.78 38.25 -25.87
CA ASP A 14 -16.35 39.60 -25.75
C ASP A 14 -15.46 40.56 -24.95
N ASN A 15 -14.71 40.04 -23.98
CA ASN A 15 -13.86 40.81 -23.07
C ASN A 15 -12.53 40.11 -22.86
N LEU A 16 -11.45 40.87 -22.60
CA LEU A 16 -10.11 40.31 -22.36
C LEU A 16 -10.09 39.22 -21.29
N GLY A 17 -10.76 39.43 -20.15
CA GLY A 17 -10.81 38.43 -19.06
C GLY A 17 -11.54 37.14 -19.45
N ARG A 18 -12.64 37.25 -20.20
CA ARG A 18 -13.39 36.08 -20.70
C ARG A 18 -12.63 35.37 -21.82
N ALA A 19 -11.95 36.13 -22.68
CA ALA A 19 -11.07 35.60 -23.71
C ALA A 19 -9.92 34.80 -23.08
N LEU A 20 -9.26 35.35 -22.05
CA LEU A 20 -8.19 34.65 -21.32
C LEU A 20 -8.71 33.37 -20.64
N LEU A 21 -9.90 33.40 -20.03
CA LEU A 21 -10.54 32.22 -19.46
C LEU A 21 -10.82 31.15 -20.54
N THR A 22 -11.36 31.57 -21.69
CA THR A 22 -11.63 30.68 -22.82
C THR A 22 -10.34 30.06 -23.36
N LEU A 23 -9.28 30.85 -23.57
CA LEU A 23 -7.95 30.39 -23.98
C LEU A 23 -7.30 29.45 -22.95
N PHE A 24 -7.47 29.71 -21.65
CA PHE A 24 -6.99 28.84 -20.59
C PHE A 24 -7.67 27.48 -20.62
N VAL A 25 -9.00 27.46 -20.71
CA VAL A 25 -9.79 26.22 -20.81
C VAL A 25 -9.44 25.44 -22.09
N LEU A 26 -9.19 26.14 -23.20
CA LEU A 26 -8.72 25.54 -24.44
C LEU A 26 -7.34 24.88 -24.28
N ALA A 27 -6.41 25.52 -23.56
CA ALA A 27 -5.09 24.95 -23.27
C ALA A 27 -5.17 23.67 -22.43
N LEU A 28 -6.17 23.54 -21.57
CA LEU A 28 -6.44 22.34 -20.76
C LEU A 28 -7.12 21.19 -21.53
N LYS A 29 -7.52 21.40 -22.79
CA LYS A 29 -8.25 20.42 -23.63
C LYS A 29 -9.59 19.96 -23.04
N ASP A 30 -10.14 20.65 -22.05
CA ASP A 30 -11.47 20.36 -21.55
C ASP A 30 -12.50 21.13 -22.39
N GLY A 31 -13.53 20.46 -22.89
CA GLY A 31 -14.63 21.00 -23.69
C GLY A 31 -14.26 21.91 -24.87
N TRP A 32 -13.05 21.79 -25.44
CA TRP A 32 -12.61 22.63 -26.57
C TRP A 32 -13.43 22.44 -27.85
N ILE A 33 -14.03 21.25 -28.02
CA ILE A 33 -14.80 20.88 -29.22
C ILE A 33 -16.08 21.73 -29.38
N PRO A 34 -17.01 21.81 -28.38
CA PRO A 34 -18.17 22.69 -28.50
C PRO A 34 -17.84 24.16 -28.73
N ARG A 35 -16.77 24.67 -28.10
CA ARG A 35 -16.32 26.07 -28.27
C ARG A 35 -15.82 26.33 -29.68
N MET A 36 -14.97 25.44 -30.19
CA MET A 36 -14.49 25.49 -31.56
C MET A 36 -15.65 25.46 -32.56
N TYR A 37 -16.66 24.59 -32.36
CA TYR A 37 -17.83 24.56 -33.25
C TYR A 37 -18.65 25.85 -33.19
N ASN A 38 -18.83 26.45 -32.00
CA ASN A 38 -19.51 27.74 -31.88
C ASN A 38 -18.79 28.86 -32.66
N ASP A 39 -17.46 28.85 -32.69
CA ASP A 39 -16.66 29.87 -33.39
C ASP A 39 -16.52 29.58 -34.90
N ILE A 40 -16.64 28.33 -35.33
CA ILE A 40 -16.77 27.95 -36.75
C ILE A 40 -18.12 28.39 -37.31
N ASP A 41 -19.18 28.30 -36.49
CA ASP A 41 -20.54 28.66 -36.88
C ASP A 41 -20.81 30.18 -36.77
N ALA A 42 -19.85 30.96 -36.27
CA ALA A 42 -19.97 32.41 -36.09
C ALA A 42 -19.92 33.16 -37.44
N VAL A 43 -20.89 34.07 -37.64
CA VAL A 43 -21.05 34.82 -38.90
C VAL A 43 -20.70 36.30 -38.72
N SER A 44 -21.53 37.02 -37.97
CA SER A 44 -21.36 38.45 -37.69
C SER A 44 -22.14 38.83 -36.44
N VAL A 45 -21.90 40.04 -35.94
CA VAL A 45 -22.58 40.59 -34.75
C VAL A 45 -24.09 40.66 -35.02
N GLU A 46 -24.89 40.20 -34.06
CA GLU A 46 -26.37 40.11 -34.12
C GLU A 46 -26.96 39.18 -35.20
N MET A 47 -26.15 38.31 -35.82
CA MET A 47 -26.64 37.28 -36.74
C MET A 47 -26.67 35.89 -36.07
N GLN A 48 -27.69 35.10 -36.40
CA GLN A 48 -27.78 33.70 -35.96
C GLN A 48 -26.61 32.90 -36.56
N PRO A 49 -25.88 32.09 -35.77
CA PRO A 49 -24.82 31.23 -36.29
C PRO A 49 -25.33 30.27 -37.37
N ILE A 50 -24.54 30.14 -38.44
CA ILE A 50 -24.80 29.24 -39.57
C ILE A 50 -23.71 28.17 -39.55
N LYS A 51 -24.11 26.90 -39.65
CA LYS A 51 -23.19 25.77 -39.59
C LYS A 51 -22.07 25.88 -40.63
N ASN A 52 -20.83 25.70 -40.19
CA ASN A 52 -19.63 25.69 -41.04
C ASN A 52 -19.45 26.95 -41.89
N TYR A 53 -19.79 28.13 -41.36
CA TYR A 53 -19.60 29.39 -42.08
C TYR A 53 -18.10 29.74 -42.21
N ASN A 54 -17.34 29.63 -41.12
CA ASN A 54 -15.93 29.98 -41.08
C ASN A 54 -15.05 28.79 -40.68
N GLU A 55 -14.79 27.91 -41.64
CA GLU A 55 -13.96 26.72 -41.44
C GLU A 55 -12.48 27.06 -41.13
N ALA A 56 -11.99 28.24 -41.55
CA ALA A 56 -10.61 28.66 -41.31
C ALA A 56 -10.29 28.89 -39.82
N THR A 57 -11.32 29.19 -39.02
CA THR A 57 -11.23 29.31 -37.55
C THR A 57 -10.68 28.03 -36.90
N LEU A 58 -10.89 26.86 -37.52
CA LEU A 58 -10.32 25.58 -37.04
C LEU A 58 -8.79 25.62 -36.93
N ILE A 59 -8.12 26.26 -37.87
CA ILE A 59 -6.65 26.32 -37.94
C ILE A 59 -6.12 27.12 -36.74
N TYR A 60 -6.82 28.18 -36.34
CA TYR A 60 -6.48 28.94 -35.14
C TYR A 60 -6.54 28.07 -33.89
N PHE A 61 -7.62 27.31 -33.69
CA PHE A 61 -7.78 26.44 -32.52
C PHE A 61 -6.73 25.33 -32.47
N ILE A 62 -6.48 24.65 -33.60
CA ILE A 62 -5.51 23.57 -33.67
C ILE A 62 -4.08 24.10 -33.44
N SER A 63 -3.71 25.20 -34.10
CA SER A 63 -2.36 25.79 -33.94
C SER A 63 -2.12 26.31 -32.52
N PHE A 64 -3.12 26.98 -31.93
CA PHE A 64 -3.07 27.43 -30.55
C PHE A 64 -2.89 26.27 -29.57
N ILE A 65 -3.70 25.21 -29.70
CA ILE A 65 -3.60 24.03 -28.85
C ILE A 65 -2.22 23.37 -28.99
N LEU A 66 -1.70 23.22 -30.21
CA LEU A 66 -0.39 22.59 -30.42
C LEU A 66 0.75 23.41 -29.82
N ILE A 67 0.79 24.72 -30.09
CA ILE A 67 1.88 25.60 -29.65
C ILE A 67 1.87 25.74 -28.12
N VAL A 68 0.73 26.09 -27.53
CA VAL A 68 0.63 26.31 -26.08
C VAL A 68 0.87 25.01 -25.33
N ARG A 69 0.36 23.89 -25.81
CA ARG A 69 0.57 22.59 -25.16
C ARG A 69 2.02 22.14 -25.24
N PHE A 70 2.68 22.31 -26.39
CA PHE A 70 4.08 21.97 -26.52
C PHE A 70 4.94 22.78 -25.55
N PHE A 71 4.70 24.09 -25.46
CA PHE A 71 5.45 24.95 -24.56
C PHE A 71 5.16 24.65 -23.08
N LEU A 72 3.88 24.49 -22.71
CA LEU A 72 3.50 24.18 -21.32
C LEU A 72 4.12 22.85 -20.88
N LEU A 73 4.02 21.79 -21.69
CA LEU A 73 4.61 20.50 -21.34
C LEU A 73 6.13 20.60 -21.18
N ASN A 74 6.83 21.31 -22.07
CA ASN A 74 8.29 21.45 -21.98
C ASN A 74 8.73 22.29 -20.77
N MET A 75 8.01 23.37 -20.47
CA MET A 75 8.29 24.20 -19.29
C MET A 75 8.03 23.42 -17.99
N PHE A 76 6.91 22.72 -17.90
CA PHE A 76 6.58 21.90 -16.71
C PHE A 76 7.55 20.75 -16.54
N ALA A 77 7.88 20.02 -17.61
CA ALA A 77 8.90 18.97 -17.57
C ALA A 77 10.24 19.52 -17.08
N GLY A 78 10.67 20.69 -17.58
CA GLY A 78 11.90 21.35 -17.15
C GLY A 78 11.90 21.73 -15.66
N ILE A 79 10.81 22.31 -15.16
CA ILE A 79 10.69 22.67 -13.73
C ILE A 79 10.71 21.43 -12.85
N ILE A 80 9.97 20.39 -13.24
CA ILE A 80 9.89 19.15 -12.46
C ILE A 80 11.23 18.42 -12.47
N ILE A 81 11.90 18.33 -13.61
CA ILE A 81 13.26 17.75 -13.70
C ILE A 81 14.24 18.52 -12.82
N LYS A 82 14.19 19.86 -12.82
CA LYS A 82 15.05 20.69 -11.96
C LYS A 82 14.76 20.48 -10.47
N SER A 83 13.49 20.59 -10.07
CA SER A 83 13.07 20.35 -8.69
C SER A 83 13.38 18.93 -8.24
N PHE A 84 13.37 17.98 -9.17
CA PHE A 84 13.73 16.60 -8.92
C PHE A 84 15.24 16.43 -8.74
N HIS A 85 16.07 17.03 -9.60
CA HIS A 85 17.53 17.03 -9.40
C HIS A 85 17.92 17.63 -8.05
N ASP A 86 17.25 18.73 -7.65
CA ASP A 86 17.46 19.35 -6.34
C ASP A 86 17.04 18.42 -5.19
N CYS A 87 15.92 17.70 -5.34
CA CYS A 87 15.44 16.73 -4.35
C CYS A 87 16.33 15.48 -4.25
N HIS A 88 16.80 14.95 -5.38
CA HIS A 88 17.68 13.79 -5.43
C HIS A 88 19.02 14.09 -4.73
N ALA A 89 19.61 15.26 -5.02
CA ALA A 89 20.83 15.70 -4.36
C ALA A 89 20.68 15.81 -2.83
N GLN A 90 19.52 16.30 -2.36
CA GLN A 90 19.22 16.33 -0.92
C GLN A 90 19.05 14.93 -0.33
N GLN A 91 18.38 14.01 -1.05
CA GLN A 91 18.18 12.64 -0.60
C GLN A 91 19.48 11.85 -0.49
N GLU A 92 20.41 11.98 -1.43
CA GLU A 92 21.73 11.32 -1.35
C GLU A 92 22.49 11.77 -0.10
N LEU A 93 22.51 13.09 0.18
CA LEU A 93 23.17 13.64 1.37
C LEU A 93 22.50 13.18 2.67
N GLU A 94 21.16 13.15 2.71
CA GLU A 94 20.40 12.65 3.86
C GLU A 94 20.58 11.15 4.09
N GLU A 95 20.62 10.36 3.02
CA GLU A 95 20.83 8.92 3.07
C GLU A 95 22.25 8.58 3.53
N GLU A 96 23.27 9.28 3.02
CA GLU A 96 24.63 9.17 3.51
C GLU A 96 24.74 9.49 5.01
N ALA A 97 24.15 10.60 5.45
CA ALA A 97 24.14 10.99 6.85
C ALA A 97 23.40 9.96 7.72
N ARG A 98 22.27 9.45 7.24
CA ARG A 98 21.47 8.42 7.93
C ARG A 98 22.22 7.09 8.02
N ASN A 99 22.93 6.70 6.97
CA ASN A 99 23.73 5.48 6.92
C ASN A 99 24.94 5.57 7.85
N LYS A 100 25.62 6.74 7.92
CA LYS A 100 26.68 7.02 8.90
C LYS A 100 26.16 6.90 10.35
N VAL A 101 24.99 7.49 10.65
CA VAL A 101 24.35 7.40 11.98
C VAL A 101 23.90 5.97 12.32
N LYS A 102 23.32 5.24 11.36
CA LYS A 102 22.91 3.84 11.56
C LYS A 102 24.13 2.94 11.82
N ARG A 103 25.22 3.11 11.06
CA ARG A 103 26.48 2.36 11.25
C ARG A 103 27.05 2.64 12.64
N ALA A 104 27.13 3.92 13.04
CA ALA A 104 27.59 4.30 14.39
C ALA A 104 26.72 3.69 15.50
N LYS A 105 25.38 3.78 15.38
CA LYS A 105 24.45 3.18 16.35
C LYS A 105 24.49 1.65 16.36
N LYS A 106 24.75 0.99 15.23
CA LYS A 106 24.88 -0.47 15.14
C LYS A 106 26.15 -0.94 15.83
N ILE A 107 27.27 -0.24 15.62
CA ILE A 107 28.54 -0.46 16.33
C ILE A 107 28.34 -0.24 17.83
N GLU A 108 27.69 0.85 18.24
CA GLU A 108 27.41 1.15 19.65
C GLU A 108 26.48 0.11 20.30
N ARG A 109 25.43 -0.34 19.60
CA ARG A 109 24.56 -1.41 20.06
C ARG A 109 25.28 -2.74 20.17
N GLN A 110 26.10 -3.10 19.18
CA GLN A 110 26.93 -4.31 19.26
C GLN A 110 27.89 -4.23 20.44
N GLN A 111 28.54 -3.09 20.67
CA GLN A 111 29.40 -2.88 21.84
C GLN A 111 28.65 -3.00 23.17
N ARG A 112 27.39 -2.53 23.25
CA ARG A 112 26.52 -2.72 24.43
C ARG A 112 26.08 -4.18 24.62
N LEU A 113 25.72 -4.86 23.53
CA LEU A 113 25.33 -6.28 23.53
C LEU A 113 26.51 -7.23 23.83
N ILE A 114 27.73 -6.87 23.45
CA ILE A 114 28.95 -7.61 23.81
C ILE A 114 29.28 -7.44 25.31
N ARG A 115 28.88 -6.30 25.92
CA ARG A 115 29.01 -6.06 27.37
C ARG A 115 27.94 -6.75 28.22
N GLU A 116 26.73 -6.93 27.69
CA GLU A 116 25.67 -7.69 28.36
C GLU A 116 25.76 -9.16 27.98
N LEU A 117 26.31 -10.00 28.88
CA LEU A 117 26.33 -11.45 28.70
C LEU A 117 24.95 -11.95 28.29
N PRO A 118 24.84 -12.78 27.23
CA PRO A 118 23.56 -13.25 26.77
C PRO A 118 22.80 -14.01 27.87
N TYR A 119 21.51 -13.66 28.03
CA TYR A 119 20.59 -14.10 29.08
C TYR A 119 20.48 -15.63 29.28
N TYR A 120 20.83 -16.43 28.25
CA TYR A 120 20.77 -17.90 28.25
C TYR A 120 21.91 -18.57 29.05
N THR A 121 22.84 -17.81 29.62
CA THR A 121 23.96 -18.32 30.41
C THR A 121 23.56 -18.93 31.77
N ARG A 122 22.31 -18.77 32.21
CA ARG A 122 21.80 -19.28 33.51
C ARG A 122 20.74 -20.39 33.44
N PHE A 123 20.46 -20.98 32.27
CA PHE A 123 19.47 -22.06 32.18
C PHE A 123 20.04 -23.44 32.60
N PRO A 124 19.24 -24.30 33.25
CA PRO A 124 19.59 -25.71 33.40
C PRO A 124 19.62 -26.41 32.03
N LEU A 125 20.51 -27.40 31.87
CA LEU A 125 20.82 -28.07 30.60
C LEU A 125 19.58 -28.56 29.83
N TRP A 126 18.59 -29.13 30.53
CA TRP A 126 17.35 -29.61 29.92
C TRP A 126 16.47 -28.49 29.33
N ARG A 127 16.47 -27.30 29.93
CA ARG A 127 15.73 -26.14 29.42
C ARG A 127 16.44 -25.48 28.23
N LYS A 128 17.77 -25.57 28.18
CA LYS A 128 18.56 -25.11 27.03
C LYS A 128 18.32 -25.99 25.80
N CYS A 129 18.33 -27.32 25.95
CA CYS A 129 17.96 -28.23 24.86
C CYS A 129 16.54 -27.97 24.34
N LEU A 130 15.56 -27.77 25.23
CA LEU A 130 14.18 -27.45 24.82
C LEU A 130 14.08 -26.10 24.09
N HIS A 131 14.85 -25.10 24.53
CA HIS A 131 14.93 -23.82 23.86
C HIS A 131 15.60 -23.93 22.48
N ASP A 132 16.67 -24.73 22.36
CA ASP A 132 17.36 -24.95 21.08
C ASP A 132 16.46 -25.69 20.08
N VAL A 133 15.63 -26.63 20.54
CA VAL A 133 14.60 -27.29 19.71
C VAL A 133 13.51 -26.31 19.28
N TYR A 134 13.02 -25.47 20.20
CA TYR A 134 12.00 -24.44 19.88
C TYR A 134 12.52 -23.38 18.89
N VAL A 135 13.79 -22.98 19.00
CA VAL A 135 14.42 -22.00 18.10
C VAL A 135 14.79 -22.60 16.75
N SER A 136 14.72 -23.92 16.60
CA SER A 136 15.05 -24.57 15.34
C SER A 136 14.04 -24.23 14.24
N LYS A 137 14.54 -23.85 13.05
CA LYS A 137 13.70 -23.52 11.88
C LYS A 137 12.77 -24.67 11.46
N TYR A 138 13.16 -25.91 11.75
CA TYR A 138 12.38 -27.10 11.44
C TYR A 138 11.10 -27.19 12.27
N PHE A 139 11.16 -26.83 13.55
CA PHE A 139 9.98 -26.83 14.42
C PHE A 139 8.94 -25.81 13.92
N ASP A 140 9.37 -24.60 13.60
CA ASP A 140 8.48 -23.57 13.03
C ASP A 140 7.88 -23.98 11.68
N LEU A 141 8.66 -24.66 10.81
CA LEU A 141 8.18 -25.18 9.53
C LEU A 141 7.13 -26.28 9.73
N ILE A 142 7.33 -27.18 10.69
CA ILE A 142 6.36 -28.23 11.02
C ILE A 142 5.05 -27.61 11.52
N ILE A 143 5.11 -26.66 12.47
CA ILE A 143 3.92 -25.98 12.98
C ILE A 143 3.19 -25.23 11.85
N THR A 144 3.93 -24.56 10.97
CA THR A 144 3.35 -23.87 9.80
C THR A 144 2.66 -24.82 8.84
N ALA A 145 3.27 -25.98 8.55
CA ALA A 145 2.68 -27.00 7.71
C ALA A 145 1.38 -27.56 8.31
N ILE A 146 1.33 -27.76 9.64
CA ILE A 146 0.12 -28.22 10.34
C ILE A 146 -0.98 -27.16 10.31
N ILE A 147 -0.64 -25.88 10.42
CA ILE A 147 -1.60 -24.78 10.27
C ILE A 147 -2.19 -24.80 8.85
N ILE A 148 -1.35 -24.91 7.81
CA ILE A 148 -1.81 -24.97 6.42
C ILE A 148 -2.72 -26.19 6.20
N LEU A 149 -2.33 -27.35 6.72
CA LEU A 149 -3.14 -28.57 6.61
C LEU A 149 -4.51 -28.40 7.29
N ASN A 150 -4.56 -27.77 8.46
CA ASN A 150 -5.81 -27.45 9.15
C ASN A 150 -6.70 -26.50 8.33
N VAL A 151 -6.13 -25.49 7.64
CA VAL A 151 -6.90 -24.60 6.76
C VAL A 151 -7.51 -25.38 5.60
N VAL A 152 -6.75 -26.31 5.01
CA VAL A 152 -7.25 -27.17 3.93
C VAL A 152 -8.39 -28.06 4.44
N THR A 153 -8.27 -28.65 5.62
CA THR A 153 -9.36 -29.47 6.18
C THR A 153 -10.63 -28.66 6.45
N MET A 154 -10.49 -27.41 6.88
CA MET A 154 -11.65 -26.51 7.02
C MET A 154 -12.28 -26.16 5.67
N SER A 155 -11.48 -25.99 4.61
CA SER A 155 -12.02 -25.70 3.28
C SER A 155 -12.73 -26.87 2.60
N LEU A 156 -12.53 -28.10 3.10
CA LEU A 156 -13.16 -29.31 2.58
C LEU A 156 -14.57 -29.55 3.14
N GLU A 157 -15.01 -28.75 4.13
CA GLU A 157 -16.36 -28.82 4.67
C GLU A 157 -17.36 -28.25 3.64
N TYR A 158 -18.28 -29.08 3.15
CA TYR A 158 -19.33 -28.66 2.22
C TYR A 158 -20.73 -29.08 2.70
N TYR A 159 -21.74 -28.37 2.21
CA TYR A 159 -23.13 -28.62 2.58
C TYR A 159 -23.63 -29.97 2.05
N SER A 160 -24.18 -30.81 2.92
CA SER A 160 -24.68 -32.18 2.62
C SER A 160 -23.59 -33.22 2.31
N MET A 161 -22.58 -33.30 3.18
CA MET A 161 -21.44 -34.23 3.09
C MET A 161 -21.75 -35.63 3.64
N PRO A 162 -21.19 -36.73 3.06
CA PRO A 162 -21.40 -38.08 3.57
C PRO A 162 -20.85 -38.24 4.99
N SER A 163 -21.53 -39.06 5.79
CA SER A 163 -21.28 -39.21 7.23
C SER A 163 -19.86 -39.63 7.58
N ASP A 164 -19.21 -40.41 6.73
CA ASP A 164 -17.86 -40.94 7.01
C ASP A 164 -16.79 -39.86 6.86
N LEU A 165 -16.94 -39.02 5.82
CA LEU A 165 -16.04 -37.90 5.61
C LEU A 165 -16.25 -36.84 6.71
N TYR A 166 -17.50 -36.60 7.13
CA TYR A 166 -17.80 -35.70 8.26
C TYR A 166 -17.10 -36.14 9.55
N LYS A 167 -17.21 -37.43 9.91
CA LYS A 167 -16.52 -37.99 11.09
C LYS A 167 -15.00 -37.88 10.96
N PHE A 168 -14.46 -38.14 9.78
CA PHE A 168 -13.01 -38.01 9.54
C PHE A 168 -12.52 -36.57 9.74
N LEU A 169 -13.19 -35.58 9.15
CA LEU A 169 -12.85 -34.15 9.35
C LEU A 169 -13.02 -33.73 10.82
N GLU A 170 -14.03 -34.24 11.52
CA GLU A 170 -14.21 -34.00 12.96
C GLU A 170 -13.02 -34.53 13.78
N TYR A 171 -12.56 -35.76 13.52
CA TYR A 171 -11.36 -36.32 14.17
C TYR A 171 -10.09 -35.53 13.83
N CYS A 172 -9.92 -35.09 12.59
CA CYS A 172 -8.81 -34.22 12.19
C CYS A 172 -8.83 -32.89 12.98
N ASN A 173 -10.01 -32.27 13.13
CA ASN A 173 -10.17 -31.03 13.88
C ASN A 173 -9.83 -31.18 15.37
N TYR A 174 -10.14 -32.32 15.99
CA TYR A 174 -9.68 -32.64 17.34
C TYR A 174 -8.16 -32.82 17.39
N ALA A 175 -7.58 -33.56 16.44
CA ALA A 175 -6.13 -33.78 16.38
C ALA A 175 -5.34 -32.47 16.25
N PHE A 176 -5.76 -31.55 15.38
CA PHE A 176 -5.12 -30.23 15.25
C PHE A 176 -5.22 -29.40 16.54
N THR A 177 -6.35 -29.47 17.24
CA THR A 177 -6.52 -28.76 18.51
C THR A 177 -5.56 -29.29 19.58
N VAL A 178 -5.33 -30.61 19.63
CA VAL A 178 -4.33 -31.22 20.52
C VAL A 178 -2.92 -30.78 20.16
N VAL A 179 -2.57 -30.70 18.88
CA VAL A 179 -1.26 -30.21 18.44
C VAL A 179 -1.03 -28.76 18.86
N PHE A 180 -2.01 -27.86 18.71
CA PHE A 180 -1.88 -26.48 19.16
C PHE A 180 -1.79 -26.36 20.69
N LEU A 181 -2.45 -27.25 21.42
CA LEU A 181 -2.29 -27.33 22.87
C LEU A 181 -0.88 -27.75 23.27
N LEU A 182 -0.30 -28.73 22.58
CA LEU A 182 1.09 -29.16 22.79
C LEU A 182 2.09 -28.05 22.44
N GLU A 183 1.86 -27.32 21.34
CA GLU A 183 2.66 -26.14 20.96
C GLU A 183 2.67 -25.10 22.08
N PHE A 184 1.49 -24.79 22.63
CA PHE A 184 1.33 -23.84 23.73
C PHE A 184 2.06 -24.28 25.01
N ILE A 185 1.90 -25.55 25.41
CA ILE A 185 2.58 -26.11 26.58
C ILE A 185 4.09 -26.03 26.38
N TRP A 186 4.58 -26.37 25.19
CA TRP A 186 6.00 -26.28 24.85
C TRP A 186 6.54 -24.85 25.01
N LYS A 187 5.80 -23.84 24.51
CA LYS A 187 6.18 -22.42 24.62
C LYS A 187 6.24 -21.93 26.07
N ILE A 188 5.31 -22.36 26.93
CA ILE A 188 5.34 -22.00 28.35
C ILE A 188 6.56 -22.60 29.05
N VAL A 189 6.88 -23.87 28.76
CA VAL A 189 8.02 -24.57 29.38
C VAL A 189 9.36 -23.96 28.96
N THR A 190 9.51 -23.55 27.70
CA THR A 190 10.76 -22.95 27.20
C THR A 190 10.95 -21.51 27.69
N LEU A 191 9.96 -20.64 27.46
CA LEU A 191 10.06 -19.20 27.73
C LEU A 191 9.78 -18.83 29.18
N GLY A 192 8.99 -19.64 29.90
CA GLY A 192 8.48 -19.34 31.23
C GLY A 192 7.29 -18.37 31.21
N PRO A 193 6.42 -18.42 32.23
CA PRO A 193 5.12 -17.73 32.22
C PRO A 193 5.25 -16.20 32.15
N SER A 194 6.18 -15.60 32.90
CA SER A 194 6.33 -14.14 32.95
C SER A 194 6.69 -13.50 31.61
N ARG A 195 7.51 -14.18 30.78
CA ARG A 195 7.90 -13.66 29.47
C ARG A 195 6.84 -13.95 28.40
N TYR A 196 6.18 -15.11 28.51
CA TYR A 196 5.09 -15.50 27.61
C TYR A 196 3.98 -14.43 27.57
N PHE A 197 3.54 -13.94 28.73
CA PHE A 197 2.50 -12.91 28.82
C PHE A 197 2.97 -11.50 28.42
N LYS A 198 4.27 -11.25 28.18
CA LYS A 198 4.74 -9.92 27.75
C LYS A 198 4.64 -9.73 26.24
N ASP A 199 4.68 -10.81 25.45
CA ASP A 199 4.57 -10.76 24.00
C ASP A 199 3.11 -10.86 23.56
N LYS A 200 2.60 -9.84 22.87
CA LYS A 200 1.21 -9.75 22.39
C LYS A 200 0.86 -10.92 21.46
N TRP A 201 1.82 -11.42 20.71
CA TRP A 201 1.59 -12.51 19.78
C TRP A 201 1.45 -13.87 20.47
N ASN A 202 2.16 -14.06 21.59
CA ASN A 202 1.99 -15.25 22.41
C ASN A 202 0.65 -15.18 23.19
N GLN A 203 0.18 -13.98 23.55
CA GLN A 203 -1.16 -13.82 24.10
C GLN A 203 -2.25 -14.21 23.08
N LEU A 204 -2.07 -13.84 21.80
CA LEU A 204 -2.98 -14.25 20.72
C LEU A 204 -2.97 -15.77 20.52
N ASP A 205 -1.81 -16.40 20.60
CA ASP A 205 -1.69 -17.87 20.54
C ASP A 205 -2.47 -18.57 21.67
N LEU A 206 -2.30 -18.10 22.91
CA LEU A 206 -3.08 -18.58 24.07
C LEU A 206 -4.58 -18.41 23.84
N PHE A 207 -4.99 -17.26 23.32
CA PHE A 207 -6.40 -16.97 23.05
C PHE A 207 -6.98 -17.97 22.03
N ILE A 208 -6.25 -18.29 20.97
CA ILE A 208 -6.69 -19.26 19.95
C ILE A 208 -6.84 -20.67 20.54
N VAL A 209 -5.90 -21.10 21.39
CA VAL A 209 -5.99 -22.42 22.05
C VAL A 209 -7.20 -22.49 22.98
N LEU A 210 -7.43 -21.46 23.79
CA LEU A 210 -8.59 -21.38 24.68
C LEU A 210 -9.91 -21.39 23.90
N LEU A 211 -9.98 -20.62 22.81
CA LEU A 211 -11.17 -20.56 21.95
C LEU A 211 -11.46 -21.91 21.29
N SER A 212 -10.40 -22.63 20.90
CA SER A 212 -10.52 -23.96 20.29
C SER A 212 -11.05 -25.00 21.28
N ILE A 213 -10.62 -24.95 22.54
CA ILE A 213 -11.14 -25.81 23.62
C ILE A 213 -12.59 -25.43 23.94
N ALA A 214 -12.89 -24.14 24.07
CA ALA A 214 -14.24 -23.64 24.32
C ALA A 214 -15.22 -24.07 23.23
N GLY A 215 -14.82 -24.01 21.95
CA GLY A 215 -15.63 -24.47 20.83
C GLY A 215 -16.04 -25.94 20.95
N ILE A 216 -15.12 -26.83 21.35
CA ILE A 216 -15.40 -28.26 21.54
C ILE A 216 -16.34 -28.48 22.74
N VAL A 217 -16.13 -27.77 23.84
CA VAL A 217 -16.97 -27.90 25.05
C VAL A 217 -18.39 -27.42 24.77
N ILE A 218 -18.55 -26.30 24.05
CA ILE A 218 -19.84 -25.75 23.66
C ILE A 218 -20.59 -26.72 22.73
N ASP A 219 -19.89 -27.32 21.76
CA ASP A 219 -20.49 -28.28 20.82
C ASP A 219 -21.03 -29.54 21.54
N LYS A 220 -20.37 -29.97 22.61
CA LYS A 220 -20.82 -31.09 23.47
C LYS A 220 -21.97 -30.71 24.42
N MET A 221 -22.04 -29.45 24.87
CA MET A 221 -23.01 -28.99 25.88
C MET A 221 -24.31 -28.45 25.29
N LEU A 222 -24.26 -27.66 24.22
CA LEU A 222 -25.45 -27.22 23.51
C LEU A 222 -25.82 -28.28 22.47
N SER A 223 -26.74 -29.18 22.83
CA SER A 223 -27.40 -30.06 21.85
C SER A 223 -27.81 -29.25 20.63
N ARG A 224 -27.22 -29.62 19.48
CA ARG A 224 -27.40 -29.09 18.12
C ARG A 224 -28.71 -28.31 17.95
N HIS A 225 -28.64 -26.97 17.83
CA HIS A 225 -29.37 -26.18 16.80
C HIS A 225 -29.51 -24.67 17.05
N ILE A 226 -29.17 -24.12 18.21
CA ILE A 226 -29.65 -22.75 18.49
C ILE A 226 -28.68 -21.65 18.04
N LEU A 227 -27.36 -21.87 17.97
CA LEU A 227 -26.42 -20.83 17.54
C LEU A 227 -25.21 -21.41 16.77
N PRO A 228 -24.85 -20.91 15.58
CA PRO A 228 -23.63 -21.28 14.84
C PRO A 228 -22.38 -20.63 15.47
N ILE A 229 -22.31 -20.59 16.80
CA ILE A 229 -21.15 -20.06 17.53
C ILE A 229 -19.93 -20.96 17.28
N ASN A 230 -20.13 -22.28 17.25
CA ASN A 230 -19.07 -23.25 16.92
C ASN A 230 -18.40 -22.93 15.56
N ALA A 231 -19.16 -22.58 14.53
CA ALA A 231 -18.63 -22.20 13.22
C ALA A 231 -17.76 -20.93 13.28
N ILE A 232 -18.17 -19.94 14.06
CA ILE A 232 -17.40 -18.70 14.26
C ILE A 232 -16.10 -18.98 15.01
N LEU A 233 -16.14 -19.82 16.05
CA LEU A 233 -14.95 -20.22 16.84
C LEU A 233 -13.95 -21.04 16.01
N ILE A 234 -14.44 -21.85 15.08
CA ILE A 234 -13.63 -22.59 14.11
C ILE A 234 -12.96 -21.62 13.12
N LEU A 235 -13.68 -20.62 12.61
CA LEU A 235 -13.15 -19.59 11.71
C LEU A 235 -12.01 -18.77 12.34
N PHE A 236 -12.09 -18.49 13.64
CA PHE A 236 -11.01 -17.81 14.37
C PHE A 236 -9.69 -18.59 14.41
N LYS A 237 -9.69 -19.91 14.16
CA LYS A 237 -8.43 -20.68 13.99
C LYS A 237 -7.61 -20.21 12.80
N LEU A 238 -8.23 -19.60 11.78
CA LEU A 238 -7.52 -18.99 10.63
C LEU A 238 -6.65 -17.79 11.04
N LEU A 239 -6.89 -17.18 12.22
CA LEU A 239 -6.00 -16.16 12.78
C LEU A 239 -4.60 -16.70 13.10
N LYS A 240 -4.38 -18.03 13.15
CA LYS A 240 -3.02 -18.58 13.21
C LYS A 240 -2.18 -18.18 12.00
N ILE A 241 -2.79 -18.02 10.82
CA ILE A 241 -2.09 -17.55 9.60
C ILE A 241 -1.57 -16.12 9.81
N ALA A 242 -2.34 -15.27 10.49
CA ALA A 242 -1.95 -13.91 10.85
C ALA A 242 -0.65 -13.87 11.67
N THR A 243 -0.38 -14.94 12.44
CA THR A 243 0.86 -15.11 13.21
C THR A 243 2.05 -15.45 12.29
N GLY A 244 1.80 -16.17 11.18
CA GLY A 244 2.80 -16.48 10.14
C GLY A 244 3.14 -15.29 9.24
N VAL A 245 2.17 -14.39 8.99
CA VAL A 245 2.38 -13.13 8.24
C VAL A 245 2.53 -11.90 9.14
N ARG A 246 3.01 -12.12 10.38
CA ARG A 246 3.16 -11.10 11.42
C ARG A 246 3.74 -9.78 10.93
N ALA A 247 4.83 -9.85 10.15
CA ALA A 247 5.52 -8.68 9.63
C ALA A 247 4.64 -7.81 8.70
N LEU A 248 3.79 -8.45 7.88
CA LEU A 248 2.86 -7.73 7.00
C LEU A 248 1.71 -7.13 7.80
N LEU A 249 1.19 -7.88 8.76
CA LEU A 249 0.07 -7.43 9.59
C LEU A 249 0.46 -6.25 10.48
N ASP A 250 1.68 -6.24 11.01
CA ASP A 250 2.23 -5.09 11.74
C ASP A 250 2.26 -3.83 10.85
N THR A 251 2.64 -3.95 9.57
CA THR A 251 2.61 -2.78 8.65
C THR A 251 1.20 -2.28 8.38
N VAL A 252 0.21 -3.17 8.26
CA VAL A 252 -1.21 -2.82 8.05
C VAL A 252 -1.79 -2.16 9.31
N VAL A 253 -1.48 -2.67 10.49
CA VAL A 253 -1.93 -2.09 11.76
C VAL A 253 -1.35 -0.69 11.97
N HIS A 254 -0.11 -0.45 11.52
CA HIS A 254 0.49 0.87 11.57
C HIS A 254 -0.05 1.87 10.54
N SER A 255 -0.64 1.40 9.42
CA SER A 255 -1.24 2.26 8.40
C SER A 255 -2.74 2.53 8.60
N LEU A 256 -3.47 1.65 9.30
CA LEU A 256 -4.89 1.80 9.64
C LEU A 256 -5.27 3.17 10.27
N PRO A 257 -4.47 3.75 11.19
CA PRO A 257 -4.76 5.08 11.75
C PRO A 257 -4.79 6.20 10.70
N GLN A 258 -4.07 6.05 9.58
CA GLN A 258 -4.02 7.05 8.51
C GLN A 258 -5.32 7.06 7.69
N ILE A 259 -6.01 5.92 7.58
CA ILE A 259 -7.26 5.76 6.82
C ILE A 259 -8.45 6.32 7.61
N GLY A 260 -8.44 6.19 8.94
CA GLY A 260 -9.50 6.73 9.81
C GLY A 260 -9.61 8.26 9.79
N ASN A 261 -8.54 8.97 9.43
CA ASN A 261 -8.55 10.43 9.28
C ASN A 261 -9.20 10.91 7.96
N LEU A 262 -9.42 10.00 7.00
CA LEU A 262 -10.05 10.34 5.71
C LEU A 262 -11.58 10.30 5.81
N ASP A 263 -12.13 9.48 6.72
CA ASP A 263 -13.57 9.33 6.93
C ASP A 263 -14.17 10.51 7.73
N THR A 264 -13.38 11.17 8.57
CA THR A 264 -13.78 12.42 9.26
C THR A 264 -13.90 13.62 8.33
N LEU A 265 -13.45 13.55 7.08
CA LEU A 265 -13.58 14.62 6.07
C LEU A 265 -14.79 14.44 5.14
N ARG A 266 -15.57 13.35 5.29
CA ARG A 266 -16.74 13.04 4.45
C ARG A 266 -18.07 13.20 5.22
N GLN A 267 -18.19 14.28 5.98
CA GLN A 267 -19.49 14.75 6.45
C GLN A 267 -20.01 15.81 5.48
N ASP A 268 -20.83 15.37 4.53
CA ASP A 268 -21.58 16.22 3.62
C ASP A 268 -22.74 16.89 4.38
N ASP A 269 -22.65 18.19 4.62
CA ASP A 269 -23.76 19.00 5.16
C ASP A 269 -24.81 19.29 4.06
N PRO A 270 -26.11 18.97 4.24
CA PRO A 270 -27.13 19.09 3.19
C PRO A 270 -27.70 20.51 2.99
N SER A 271 -27.17 21.53 3.67
CA SER A 271 -27.80 22.86 3.75
C SER A 271 -26.97 23.96 3.09
N CYS A 272 -26.91 24.01 1.76
CA CYS A 272 -26.42 25.20 1.06
C CYS A 272 -27.06 25.37 -0.32
N ALA A 273 -28.34 25.74 -0.34
CA ALA A 273 -29.09 26.01 -1.57
C ALA A 273 -29.07 27.50 -2.02
N ASP A 274 -28.25 28.37 -1.41
CA ASP A 274 -28.42 29.83 -1.60
C ASP A 274 -27.12 30.63 -1.86
N LYS A 275 -26.26 30.14 -2.77
CA LYS A 275 -25.02 30.84 -3.18
C LYS A 275 -24.83 30.95 -4.69
N ASN A 276 -25.90 31.02 -5.48
CA ASN A 276 -25.83 30.96 -6.94
C ASN A 276 -24.98 32.07 -7.61
N HIS A 277 -24.67 33.19 -6.94
CA HIS A 277 -23.79 34.22 -7.50
C HIS A 277 -22.31 34.02 -7.15
N PHE A 278 -22.00 33.56 -5.93
CA PHE A 278 -20.62 33.28 -5.48
C PHE A 278 -20.06 32.01 -6.13
N ILE A 279 -20.93 31.02 -6.37
CA ILE A 279 -20.60 29.74 -7.04
C ILE A 279 -20.20 29.96 -8.51
N THR A 280 -20.73 31.00 -9.19
CA THR A 280 -20.44 31.22 -10.62
C THR A 280 -19.01 31.71 -10.87
N ILE A 281 -18.37 32.36 -9.90
CA ILE A 281 -16.96 32.83 -9.97
C ILE A 281 -16.03 31.82 -9.30
N ILE A 282 -16.44 31.25 -8.16
CA ILE A 282 -15.61 30.27 -7.44
C ILE A 282 -15.57 28.92 -8.14
N SER A 283 -16.64 28.47 -8.80
CA SER A 283 -16.64 27.18 -9.50
C SER A 283 -15.56 27.14 -10.60
N PRO A 284 -15.45 28.12 -11.53
CA PRO A 284 -14.34 28.15 -12.47
C PRO A 284 -12.97 28.18 -11.79
N ILE A 285 -12.77 29.02 -10.77
CA ILE A 285 -11.47 29.11 -10.07
C ILE A 285 -11.13 27.79 -9.36
N TYR A 286 -12.10 27.16 -8.72
CA TYR A 286 -11.96 25.87 -8.07
C TYR A 286 -11.65 24.76 -9.08
N PHE A 287 -12.37 24.68 -10.20
CA PHE A 287 -12.09 23.71 -11.25
C PHE A 287 -10.72 23.93 -11.91
N ILE A 288 -10.32 25.19 -12.12
CA ILE A 288 -9.01 25.55 -12.65
C ILE A 288 -7.90 25.12 -11.68
N VAL A 289 -8.03 25.47 -10.40
CA VAL A 289 -7.07 25.06 -9.36
C VAL A 289 -7.06 23.54 -9.22
N PHE A 290 -8.22 22.89 -9.23
CA PHE A 290 -8.33 21.43 -9.14
C PHE A 290 -7.66 20.72 -10.32
N ILE A 291 -7.89 21.16 -11.56
CA ILE A 291 -7.27 20.57 -12.74
C ILE A 291 -5.76 20.81 -12.73
N LEU A 292 -5.30 22.01 -12.36
CA LEU A 292 -3.87 22.30 -12.24
C LEU A 292 -3.22 21.44 -11.16
N VAL A 293 -3.86 21.28 -10.00
CA VAL A 293 -3.36 20.43 -8.91
C VAL A 293 -3.40 18.95 -9.31
N ALA A 294 -4.47 18.47 -9.93
CA ALA A 294 -4.60 17.08 -10.37
C ALA A 294 -3.58 16.74 -11.46
N GLN A 295 -3.36 17.64 -12.42
CA GLN A 295 -2.37 17.45 -13.47
C GLN A 295 -0.94 17.53 -12.92
N PHE A 296 -0.67 18.45 -11.99
CA PHE A 296 0.61 18.50 -11.28
C PHE A 296 0.86 17.20 -10.49
N VAL A 297 -0.14 16.70 -9.77
CA VAL A 297 -0.07 15.43 -9.04
C VAL A 297 0.14 14.26 -9.99
N LEU A 298 -0.57 14.20 -11.12
CA LEU A 298 -0.41 13.11 -12.09
C LEU A 298 0.99 13.11 -12.72
N ILE A 299 1.52 14.28 -13.09
CA ILE A 299 2.87 14.38 -13.64
C ILE A 299 3.89 14.00 -12.55
N ASN A 300 3.71 14.45 -11.31
CA ASN A 300 4.58 14.05 -10.20
C ASN A 300 4.53 12.54 -9.93
N ILE A 301 3.35 11.91 -10.05
CA ILE A 301 3.22 10.45 -9.94
C ILE A 301 3.99 9.77 -11.07
N VAL A 302 3.82 10.21 -12.32
CA VAL A 302 4.53 9.63 -13.48
C VAL A 302 6.05 9.78 -13.33
N VAL A 303 6.52 10.96 -12.90
CA VAL A 303 7.94 11.20 -12.65
C VAL A 303 8.44 10.36 -11.49
N ALA A 304 7.69 10.25 -10.39
CA ALA A 304 8.05 9.41 -9.26
C ALA A 304 8.14 7.92 -9.66
N VAL A 305 7.23 7.43 -10.49
CA VAL A 305 7.26 6.05 -11.00
C VAL A 305 8.45 5.81 -11.92
N LEU A 306 8.73 6.73 -12.85
CA LEU A 306 9.89 6.66 -13.73
C LEU A 306 11.20 6.69 -12.95
N MET A 307 11.28 7.59 -11.97
CA MET A 307 12.47 7.77 -11.15
C MET A 307 12.69 6.62 -10.18
N LYS A 308 11.62 6.06 -9.59
CA LYS A 308 11.72 4.82 -8.83
C LYS A 308 12.27 3.70 -9.71
N LYS A 309 11.81 3.59 -10.95
CA LYS A 309 12.31 2.59 -11.90
C LYS A 309 13.77 2.81 -12.27
N LEU A 310 14.22 4.06 -12.42
CA LEU A 310 15.63 4.40 -12.65
C LEU A 310 16.51 4.15 -11.41
N ALA A 311 16.04 4.52 -10.22
CA ALA A 311 16.73 4.28 -8.96
C ALA A 311 16.87 2.78 -8.66
N ASP A 312 15.79 2.01 -8.85
CA ASP A 312 15.81 0.55 -8.72
C ASP A 312 16.78 -0.08 -9.73
N SER A 313 16.85 0.46 -10.96
CA SER A 313 17.82 0.02 -11.98
C SER A 313 19.27 0.34 -11.61
N ASN A 314 19.56 1.55 -11.12
CA ASN A 314 20.91 1.93 -10.70
C ASN A 314 21.37 1.13 -9.47
N LYS A 315 20.44 0.86 -8.55
CA LYS A 315 20.70 0.03 -7.39
C LYS A 315 21.03 -1.42 -7.78
N MET A 316 20.31 -2.02 -8.73
CA MET A 316 20.67 -3.35 -9.26
C MET A 316 22.10 -3.37 -9.82
N ILE A 317 22.50 -2.34 -10.58
CA ILE A 317 23.86 -2.24 -11.13
C ILE A 317 24.92 -2.12 -10.02
N ALA A 318 24.62 -1.35 -8.96
CA ALA A 318 25.53 -1.21 -7.82
C ALA A 318 25.64 -2.50 -7.01
N ASP A 319 24.51 -3.18 -6.74
CA ASP A 319 24.48 -4.46 -6.02
C ASP A 319 25.21 -5.56 -6.83
N ASP A 320 25.10 -5.56 -8.17
CA ASP A 320 25.86 -6.47 -9.06
C ASP A 320 27.37 -6.19 -9.01
N ALA A 321 27.78 -4.92 -9.01
CA ALA A 321 29.20 -4.55 -8.91
C ALA A 321 29.82 -4.89 -7.53
N GLU A 322 29.08 -4.71 -6.44
CA GLU A 322 29.53 -5.13 -5.10
C GLU A 322 29.67 -6.66 -5.02
N MET A 323 28.79 -7.41 -5.68
CA MET A 323 28.87 -8.87 -5.75
C MET A 323 30.11 -9.32 -6.53
N ASP A 324 30.43 -8.67 -7.64
CA ASP A 324 31.64 -8.96 -8.44
C ASP A 324 32.93 -8.68 -7.64
N GLU A 325 33.01 -7.57 -6.91
CA GLU A 325 34.16 -7.27 -6.02
C GLU A 325 34.32 -8.29 -4.88
N GLU A 326 33.22 -8.78 -4.31
CA GLU A 326 33.25 -9.81 -3.27
C GLU A 326 33.75 -11.15 -3.82
N ILE A 327 33.35 -11.50 -5.05
CA ILE A 327 33.84 -12.70 -5.75
C ILE A 327 35.34 -12.60 -6.02
N GLU A 328 35.84 -11.44 -6.47
CA GLU A 328 37.28 -11.21 -6.66
C GLU A 328 38.06 -11.33 -5.35
N ARG A 329 37.56 -10.75 -4.25
CA ARG A 329 38.20 -10.88 -2.92
C ARG A 329 38.21 -12.32 -2.41
N GLN A 330 37.16 -13.10 -2.68
CA GLN A 330 37.14 -14.53 -2.35
C GLN A 330 38.16 -15.32 -3.19
N LEU A 331 38.26 -15.03 -4.49
CA LEU A 331 39.26 -15.64 -5.37
C LEU A 331 40.69 -15.30 -4.92
N GLU A 332 40.99 -14.06 -4.55
CA GLU A 332 42.30 -13.67 -4.02
C GLU A 332 42.61 -14.35 -2.68
N SER A 333 41.61 -14.45 -1.80
CA SER A 333 41.70 -15.22 -0.54
C SER A 333 42.06 -16.69 -0.80
N ASP A 334 41.34 -17.34 -1.71
CA ASP A 334 41.55 -18.75 -2.03
C ASP A 334 42.90 -19.00 -2.71
N VAL A 335 43.35 -18.07 -3.57
CA VAL A 335 44.68 -18.08 -4.18
C VAL A 335 45.79 -17.89 -3.13
N LEU A 336 45.61 -16.97 -2.18
CA LEU A 336 46.57 -16.75 -1.08
C LEU A 336 46.65 -17.95 -0.13
N VAL A 337 45.52 -18.59 0.18
CA VAL A 337 45.50 -19.83 0.97
C VAL A 337 46.24 -20.95 0.24
N HIS A 338 46.09 -21.06 -1.09
CA HIS A 338 46.83 -22.02 -1.89
C HIS A 338 48.34 -21.75 -2.00
N LEU A 339 48.76 -20.48 -1.98
CA LEU A 339 50.18 -20.07 -2.00
C LEU A 339 50.88 -20.24 -0.64
N PHE A 340 50.15 -20.18 0.47
CA PHE A 340 50.71 -20.35 1.81
C PHE A 340 50.79 -21.80 2.30
N TRP A 341 50.14 -22.74 1.60
CA TRP A 341 50.03 -24.16 2.00
C TRP A 341 50.76 -25.15 1.06
N ASN A 342 51.59 -24.64 0.16
CA ASN A 342 52.59 -25.37 -0.65
C ASN A 342 53.96 -24.74 -0.40
#